data_AF-A0A918TD60-F1
#
_entry.id   AF-A0A918TD60-F1
#
_cell.length_a   1.000
_cell.length_b   1.000
_cell.length_c   1.000
_cell.angle_alpha   90.00
_cell.angle_beta   90.00
_cell.angle_gamma   90.00
#
_symmetry.space_group_name_H-M   'P 1'
#
loop_
_entity.id
_entity.type
_entity.pdbx_description
1 polymer ?
#
loop_
_entity_poly.entity_id
_entity_poly.type
_entity_poly.pdbx_seq_one_letter_code
_entity_poly.pdbx_strand_id
1 'polypeptide(L)'
;MRRLRSWYLHTANAADQAMNRESPSFPLAPLSAGCPPLSFQDRCSGLAWCETEQANLIAVIQLAASTGDHTTTWQLSAVLVPYFTLPAQVWALLSLGFVDQWFPRRSIVRWPLTPCGNRARPSSRGGDASVPR
;
A
#
# COMPACT_ATOMS: atom_id res chain seq x y z
N MET A 1 4.77 14.27 10.56
CA MET A 1 4.36 13.69 9.24
C MET A 1 5.36 12.68 8.68
N ARG A 2 6.69 12.83 8.87
CA ARG A 2 7.71 11.91 8.32
C ARG A 2 7.51 10.42 8.66
N ARG A 3 7.15 10.11 9.92
CA ARG A 3 6.83 8.74 10.38
C ARG A 3 5.72 8.07 9.56
N LEU A 4 4.63 8.78 9.33
CA LEU A 4 3.47 8.26 8.59
C LEU A 4 3.86 7.98 7.13
N ARG A 5 4.57 8.91 6.48
CA ARG A 5 5.02 8.74 5.09
C ARG A 5 5.98 7.57 4.94
N SER A 6 6.95 7.43 5.86
CA SER A 6 7.85 6.27 5.86
C SER A 6 7.08 4.96 6.05
N TRP A 7 6.08 4.94 6.92
CA TRP A 7 5.26 3.75 7.11
C TRP A 7 4.47 3.37 5.86
N TYR A 8 3.82 4.33 5.19
CA TYR A 8 3.11 4.09 3.93
C TYR A 8 4.05 3.63 2.83
N LEU A 9 5.26 4.19 2.72
CA LEU A 9 6.26 3.77 1.73
C LEU A 9 6.65 2.30 1.92
N HIS A 10 7.01 1.91 3.14
CA HIS A 10 7.44 0.55 3.42
C HIS A 10 6.28 -0.45 3.32
N THR A 11 5.07 -0.05 3.72
CA THR A 11 3.88 -0.90 3.61
C THR A 11 3.46 -1.08 2.15
N ALA A 12 3.46 -0.01 1.35
CA ALA A 12 3.19 -0.10 -0.08
C ALA A 12 4.22 -1.00 -0.78
N ASN A 13 5.50 -0.91 -0.40
CA ASN A 13 6.53 -1.78 -0.96
C ASN A 13 6.29 -3.26 -0.61
N ALA A 14 5.89 -3.54 0.63
CA ALA A 14 5.53 -4.90 1.02
C ALA A 14 4.30 -5.42 0.26
N ALA A 15 3.31 -4.56 -0.01
CA ALA A 15 2.16 -4.91 -0.82
C ALA A 15 2.58 -5.19 -2.27
N ASP A 16 3.43 -4.35 -2.86
CA ASP A 16 3.96 -4.55 -4.21
C ASP A 16 4.72 -5.87 -4.36
N GLN A 17 5.63 -6.18 -3.42
CA GLN A 17 6.35 -7.46 -3.43
C GLN A 17 5.43 -8.67 -3.26
N ALA A 18 4.32 -8.54 -2.53
CA ALA A 18 3.33 -9.60 -2.42
C ALA A 18 2.50 -9.76 -3.71
N MET A 19 2.24 -8.66 -4.43
CA MET A 19 1.51 -8.67 -5.70
C MET A 19 2.36 -9.19 -6.86
N ASN A 20 3.63 -8.78 -6.88
CA ASN A 20 4.61 -9.11 -7.90
C ASN A 20 5.95 -9.46 -7.23
N ARG A 21 6.26 -10.76 -7.18
CA ARG A 21 7.53 -11.24 -6.59
C ARG A 21 8.76 -10.78 -7.37
N GLU A 22 8.59 -10.43 -8.64
CA GLU A 22 9.65 -9.97 -9.52
C GLU A 22 9.77 -8.43 -9.52
N SER A 23 9.04 -7.75 -8.64
CA SER A 23 9.12 -6.29 -8.55
C SER A 23 10.56 -5.83 -8.27
N PRO A 24 11.04 -4.82 -9.01
CA PRO A 24 12.40 -4.34 -8.86
C PRO A 24 12.62 -3.81 -7.44
N SER A 25 13.63 -4.35 -6.77
CA SER A 25 14.07 -3.85 -5.46
C SER A 25 14.96 -2.64 -5.67
N PHE A 26 14.62 -1.51 -5.03
CA PHE A 26 15.44 -0.30 -5.01
C PHE A 26 15.60 0.20 -3.58
N PRO A 27 16.68 0.95 -3.28
CA PRO A 27 16.93 1.44 -1.93
C PRO A 27 15.83 2.42 -1.50
N LEU A 28 14.99 2.00 -0.55
CA LEU A 28 13.95 2.83 0.04
C LEU A 28 14.53 3.79 1.07
N ALA A 29 13.88 4.95 1.23
CA ALA A 29 14.17 5.85 2.33
C ALA A 29 14.02 5.11 3.68
N PRO A 30 14.88 5.41 4.67
CA PRO A 30 14.92 4.66 5.92
C PRO A 30 13.59 4.73 6.67
N LEU A 31 13.17 3.58 7.21
CA LEU A 31 11.98 3.48 8.04
C LEU A 31 12.18 4.27 9.35
N SER A 32 11.19 5.07 9.72
CA SER A 32 11.24 5.79 10.99
C SER A 32 10.96 4.86 12.18
N ALA A 33 11.69 5.06 13.28
CA ALA A 33 11.57 4.22 14.47
C ALA A 33 10.17 4.21 15.08
N GLY A 34 9.73 3.02 15.52
CA GLY A 34 8.49 2.82 16.26
C GLY A 34 7.23 2.61 15.41
N CYS A 35 7.37 2.37 14.10
CA CYS A 35 6.24 2.11 13.22
C CYS A 35 6.57 0.97 12.23
N PRO A 36 6.42 -0.31 12.62
CA PRO A 36 6.67 -1.42 11.72
C PRO A 36 5.67 -1.41 10.55
N PRO A 37 6.12 -1.61 9.30
CA PRO A 37 5.22 -1.71 8.14
C PRO A 37 4.40 -3.00 8.21
N LEU A 38 3.26 -3.05 7.49
CA LEU A 38 2.57 -4.32 7.32
C LEU A 38 3.36 -5.25 6.39
N SER A 39 3.20 -6.55 6.62
CA SER A 39 3.59 -7.60 5.70
C SER A 39 2.34 -8.30 5.13
N PHE A 40 2.47 -8.78 3.90
CA PHE A 40 1.39 -9.43 3.15
C PHE A 40 1.83 -10.84 2.77
N GLN A 41 0.94 -11.81 2.93
CA GLN A 41 1.26 -13.23 2.71
C GLN A 41 1.00 -13.67 1.27
N ASP A 42 0.07 -12.99 0.60
CA ASP A 42 -0.36 -13.34 -0.75
C ASP A 42 -0.73 -12.09 -1.56
N ARG A 43 -0.77 -12.27 -2.88
CA ARG A 43 -1.11 -11.24 -3.86
C ARG A 43 -2.46 -10.58 -3.59
N CYS A 44 -3.49 -11.35 -3.20
CA CYS A 44 -4.82 -10.80 -2.99
C CYS A 44 -4.85 -9.89 -1.75
N SER A 45 -4.10 -10.22 -0.70
CA SER A 45 -3.98 -9.40 0.50
C SER A 45 -3.27 -8.06 0.23
N GLY A 46 -2.24 -8.06 -0.62
CA GLY A 46 -1.57 -6.83 -1.07
C GLY A 46 -2.50 -5.95 -1.93
N LEU A 47 -3.22 -6.55 -2.88
CA LEU A 47 -4.18 -5.84 -3.73
C LEU A 47 -5.31 -5.20 -2.91
N ALA A 48 -5.95 -5.97 -2.04
CA ALA A 48 -7.07 -5.49 -1.23
C ALA A 48 -6.66 -4.33 -0.31
N TRP A 49 -5.42 -4.34 0.19
CA TRP A 49 -4.89 -3.24 0.97
C TRP A 49 -4.67 -1.99 0.10
N CYS A 50 -4.05 -2.14 -1.07
CA CYS A 50 -3.85 -1.02 -2.01
C CYS A 50 -5.18 -0.39 -2.43
N GLU A 51 -6.22 -1.20 -2.69
CA GLU A 51 -7.56 -0.73 -3.01
C GLU A 51 -8.20 0.04 -1.84
N THR A 52 -8.07 -0.50 -0.62
CA THR A 52 -8.61 0.13 0.59
C THR A 52 -7.92 1.45 0.92
N GLU A 53 -6.60 1.51 0.74
CA GLU A 53 -5.75 2.63 1.13
C GLU A 53 -5.41 3.57 -0.03
N GLN A 54 -5.96 3.35 -1.23
CA GLN A 54 -5.65 4.12 -2.44
C GLN A 54 -5.72 5.64 -2.19
N ALA A 55 -6.82 6.13 -1.63
CA ALA A 55 -7.01 7.55 -1.35
C ALA A 55 -5.94 8.10 -0.38
N ASN A 56 -5.55 7.31 0.62
CA ASN A 56 -4.53 7.70 1.59
C ASN A 56 -3.14 7.71 0.96
N LEU A 57 -2.82 6.72 0.11
CA LEU A 57 -1.56 6.66 -0.63
C LEU A 57 -1.37 7.90 -1.52
N ILE A 58 -2.40 8.29 -2.26
CA ILE A 58 -2.33 9.49 -3.11
C ILE A 58 -2.23 10.76 -2.28
N ALA A 59 -2.97 10.87 -1.17
CA ALA A 59 -2.82 12.00 -0.26
C ALA A 59 -1.39 12.10 0.31
N VAL A 60 -0.75 10.96 0.60
CA VAL A 60 0.65 10.92 1.06
C VAL A 60 1.61 11.37 -0.03
N ILE A 61 1.41 10.97 -1.29
CA ILE A 61 2.20 11.44 -2.45
C ILE A 61 2.08 12.96 -2.59
N GLN A 62 0.85 13.48 -2.60
CA GLN A 62 0.59 14.92 -2.73
C GLN A 62 1.23 15.71 -1.57
N LEU A 63 1.11 15.18 -0.35
CA LEU A 63 1.69 15.77 0.84
C LEU A 63 3.24 15.71 0.83
N ALA A 64 3.85 14.67 0.28
CA ALA A 64 5.30 14.57 0.12
C ALA A 64 5.79 15.61 -0.90
N ALA A 65 5.12 15.69 -2.06
CA ALA A 65 5.40 16.65 -3.12
C ALA A 65 5.29 18.11 -2.63
N SER A 66 4.22 18.44 -1.90
CA SER A 66 4.00 19.80 -1.37
C SER A 66 5.04 20.24 -0.33
N THR A 67 5.77 19.29 0.26
CA THR A 67 6.84 19.57 1.23
C THR A 67 8.24 19.47 0.64
N GLY A 68 8.38 19.31 -0.68
CA GLY A 68 9.68 19.20 -1.34
C GLY A 68 10.39 17.86 -1.12
N ASP A 69 9.72 16.86 -0.55
CA ASP A 69 10.28 15.52 -0.33
C ASP A 69 10.16 14.69 -1.62
N HIS A 70 10.94 15.07 -2.62
CA HIS A 70 10.91 14.43 -3.94
C HIS A 70 11.33 12.97 -3.85
N THR A 71 12.23 12.61 -2.91
CA THR A 71 12.66 11.23 -2.69
C THR A 71 11.50 10.31 -2.32
N THR A 72 10.73 10.66 -1.29
CA THR A 72 9.56 9.86 -0.91
C THR A 72 8.49 9.88 -2.02
N THR A 73 8.34 11.00 -2.71
CA THR A 73 7.35 11.15 -3.79
C THR A 73 7.62 10.18 -4.93
N TRP A 74 8.85 10.14 -5.46
CA TRP A 74 9.17 9.24 -6.57
C TRP A 74 9.18 7.77 -6.13
N GLN A 75 9.69 7.46 -4.94
CA GLN A 75 9.73 6.08 -4.45
C GLN A 75 8.33 5.52 -4.26
N LEU A 76 7.43 6.29 -3.62
CA LEU A 76 6.06 5.87 -3.40
C LEU A 76 5.30 5.73 -4.72
N SER A 77 5.51 6.66 -5.66
CA SER A 77 4.93 6.56 -7.00
C SER A 77 5.40 5.30 -7.73
N ALA A 78 6.71 5.01 -7.71
CA ALA A 78 7.30 3.85 -8.36
C ALA A 78 6.77 2.52 -7.81
N VAL A 79 6.64 2.40 -6.49
CA VAL A 79 6.04 1.22 -5.84
C VAL A 79 4.58 1.00 -6.25
N LEU A 80 3.83 2.06 -6.57
CA LEU A 80 2.41 1.95 -6.92
C LEU A 80 2.15 1.80 -8.42
N VAL A 81 3.15 1.99 -9.29
CA VAL A 81 3.00 1.78 -10.74
C VAL A 81 2.42 0.40 -11.06
N PRO A 82 2.93 -0.72 -10.50
CA PRO A 82 2.38 -2.04 -10.79
C PRO A 82 0.90 -2.13 -10.47
N TYR A 83 0.46 -1.60 -9.31
CA TYR A 83 -0.94 -1.55 -8.92
C TYR A 83 -1.82 -0.77 -9.93
N PHE A 84 -1.40 0.43 -10.34
CA PHE A 84 -2.18 1.25 -11.29
C PHE A 84 -2.21 0.68 -12.71
N THR A 85 -1.21 -0.09 -13.09
CA THR A 85 -1.11 -0.70 -14.44
C THR A 85 -1.83 -2.04 -14.57
N LEU A 86 -2.36 -2.60 -13.48
CA LEU A 86 -3.09 -3.86 -13.54
C LEU A 86 -4.34 -3.74 -14.43
N PRO A 87 -4.62 -4.76 -15.27
CA PRO A 87 -5.77 -4.70 -16.18
C PRO A 87 -7.09 -4.42 -15.47
N ALA A 88 -7.29 -4.95 -14.26
CA ALA A 88 -8.50 -4.70 -13.47
C ALA A 88 -8.67 -3.21 -13.12
N GLN A 89 -7.60 -2.54 -12.67
CA GLN A 89 -7.61 -1.08 -12.47
C GLN A 89 -7.85 -0.34 -13.79
N VAL A 90 -7.21 -0.73 -14.88
CA VAL A 90 -7.38 -0.08 -16.19
C VAL A 90 -8.83 -0.20 -16.69
N TRP A 91 -9.45 -1.38 -16.57
CA TRP A 91 -10.87 -1.57 -16.90
C TRP A 91 -11.79 -0.80 -15.96
N ALA A 92 -11.47 -0.69 -14.68
CA ALA A 92 -12.22 0.16 -13.75
C ALA A 92 -12.14 1.65 -14.14
N LEU A 93 -10.97 2.12 -14.57
CA LEU A 93 -10.77 3.49 -15.06
C LEU A 93 -11.46 3.76 -16.41
N LEU A 94 -11.63 2.73 -17.26
CA LEU A 94 -12.30 2.85 -18.56
C LEU A 94 -13.82 2.64 -18.51
N SER A 95 -14.32 1.86 -17.54
CA SER A 95 -15.76 1.56 -17.40
C SER A 95 -16.53 2.63 -16.64
N LEU A 96 -15.84 3.45 -15.84
CA LEU A 96 -16.41 4.59 -15.13
C LEU A 96 -15.80 5.86 -15.71
N GLY A 97 -16.60 6.64 -16.44
CA GLY A 97 -16.23 7.95 -16.97
C GLY A 97 -15.43 8.77 -15.95
N PHE A 98 -14.16 8.99 -16.29
CA PHE A 98 -13.09 9.46 -15.42
C PHE A 98 -13.34 10.90 -14.93
N VAL A 99 -13.51 11.09 -13.60
CA VAL A 99 -13.05 12.21 -12.72
C VAL A 99 -14.00 12.48 -11.52
N ASP A 100 -15.32 12.31 -11.63
CA ASP A 100 -16.23 12.90 -10.61
C ASP A 100 -16.34 12.11 -9.29
N GLN A 101 -15.94 10.83 -9.24
CA GLN A 101 -16.09 9.95 -8.07
C GLN A 101 -14.88 9.96 -7.11
N TRP A 102 -13.82 10.71 -7.42
CA TRP A 102 -12.51 10.60 -6.76
C TRP A 102 -12.42 11.19 -5.33
N PHE A 103 -13.50 11.79 -4.82
CA PHE A 103 -13.68 12.12 -3.40
C PHE A 103 -15.17 12.07 -3.04
N PRO A 104 -15.53 11.33 -1.96
CA PRO A 104 -15.90 12.09 -0.76
C PRO A 104 -15.27 11.54 0.53
N ARG A 105 -15.08 12.49 1.45
CA ARG A 105 -14.53 12.33 2.78
C ARG A 105 -15.29 11.28 3.60
N ARG A 106 -14.53 10.43 4.31
CA ARG A 106 -14.97 9.58 5.44
C ARG A 106 -16.15 8.65 5.15
N SER A 107 -15.85 7.42 4.80
CA SER A 107 -16.57 6.27 5.38
C SER A 107 -15.76 5.00 5.24
N ILE A 108 -15.37 4.48 6.40
CA ILE A 108 -15.20 3.05 6.64
C ILE A 108 -16.35 2.29 5.96
N VAL A 109 -16.01 1.20 5.25
CA VAL A 109 -16.85 0.15 4.62
C VAL A 109 -16.81 0.10 3.07
N ARG A 110 -15.93 -0.81 2.62
CA ARG A 110 -16.20 -2.04 1.85
C ARG A 110 -16.87 -1.91 0.47
N TRP A 111 -16.03 -1.84 -0.55
CA TRP A 111 -16.36 -2.36 -1.87
C TRP A 111 -16.34 -3.90 -1.86
N PRO A 112 -17.32 -4.59 -2.48
CA PRO A 112 -17.33 -6.03 -2.53
C PRO A 112 -16.63 -6.48 -3.81
N LEU A 113 -15.45 -7.09 -3.69
CA LEU A 113 -15.05 -8.13 -4.63
C LEU A 113 -14.45 -9.28 -3.83
N THR A 114 -15.27 -10.30 -3.58
CA THR A 114 -14.79 -11.67 -3.32
C THR A 114 -15.24 -12.53 -4.49
N PRO A 115 -14.43 -13.51 -4.95
CA PRO A 115 -13.47 -14.23 -4.11
C PRO A 115 -12.07 -14.39 -4.72
N CYS A 116 -11.05 -13.81 -4.07
CA CYS A 116 -9.97 -14.69 -3.62
C CYS A 116 -10.49 -15.36 -2.34
N GLY A 117 -10.68 -16.67 -2.38
CA GLY A 117 -11.29 -17.44 -1.32
C GLY A 117 -10.54 -17.32 0.01
N ASN A 118 -11.32 -17.16 1.08
CA ASN A 118 -10.94 -17.30 2.48
C ASN A 118 -9.82 -16.40 3.03
N ARG A 119 -10.25 -15.23 3.52
CA ARG A 119 -9.93 -14.65 4.84
C ARG A 119 -8.65 -15.17 5.52
N ALA A 120 -7.49 -14.73 5.06
CA ALA A 120 -6.28 -14.75 5.87
C ALA A 120 -6.26 -13.46 6.74
N ARG A 121 -6.42 -13.61 8.06
CA ARG A 121 -6.10 -12.54 9.01
C ARG A 121 -4.59 -12.29 8.95
N PRO A 122 -4.11 -11.05 9.02
CA PRO A 122 -2.70 -10.80 9.29
C PRO A 122 -2.37 -11.39 10.68
N SER A 123 -1.47 -12.37 10.71
CA SER A 123 -1.01 -12.99 11.94
C SER A 123 -0.03 -12.05 12.65
N SER A 124 -0.48 -11.40 13.72
CA SER A 124 0.41 -10.86 14.73
C SER A 124 0.95 -12.00 15.60
N ARG A 125 2.02 -12.69 15.17
CA ARG A 125 2.82 -13.48 16.11
C ARG A 125 4.01 -12.63 16.55
N GLY A 126 3.87 -12.06 17.74
CA GLY A 126 4.99 -11.61 18.54
C GLY A 126 5.91 -12.82 18.80
N GLY A 127 7.21 -12.59 18.66
CA GLY A 127 8.21 -13.56 19.06
C GLY A 127 8.18 -13.73 20.57
N ASP A 128 7.93 -14.96 21.01
CA ASP A 128 8.32 -15.38 22.35
C ASP A 128 9.84 -15.47 22.39
N ALA A 129 10.44 -14.59 23.19
CA ALA A 129 11.83 -14.66 23.57
C ALA A 129 12.01 -15.79 24.58
N SER A 130 12.65 -16.88 24.16
CA SER A 130 13.19 -17.91 25.05
C SER A 130 14.68 -17.66 25.23
N VAL A 131 15.07 -17.17 26.42
CA VAL A 131 16.45 -17.17 26.93
C VAL A 131 16.51 -18.23 28.03
N PRO A 132 17.36 -19.27 27.95
CA PRO A 132 17.73 -20.06 29.11
C PRO A 132 18.99 -19.49 29.79
N ARG A 133 19.01 -19.65 31.11
CA ARG A 133 20.04 -19.22 32.06
C ARG A 133 21.36 -19.96 31.92
#